data_AF-A0A4Q9GWF8-F1
#
_entry.id   AF-A0A4Q9GWF8-F1
#
_cell.length_a   1.000
_cell.length_b   1.000
_cell.length_c   1.000
_cell.angle_alpha   90.00
_cell.angle_beta   90.00
_cell.angle_gamma   90.00
#
_symmetry.space_group_name_H-M   'P 1'
#
loop_
_entity.id
_entity.type
_entity.pdbx_description
1 polymer ?
#
loop_
_entity_poly.entity_id
_entity_poly.type
_entity_poly.pdbx_seq_one_letter_code
_entity_poly.pdbx_strand_id
1 'polypeptide(L)'
;MTDTLQLTVPAPGTVLRDDAAIDAARPVREERRLNGVRISDVLSAAGAVIASLALTSVLVTNVLPINGPIPFAAIAYIIFMALYALLVSLDEDRPVVIDRVILVGVHTLAITVFVTLGFVVIFSLVQGAQALPFLNFYTEDMSLAGPLDPLSEGGVLHAIAGTLIQITIALVITIPLGLTTALFLNEVPSSFSRFVRTIVEAMTALPSIVAGLFIYASFILLFGLEKSGFAASLAISVMMLPIMIRSADVVLRLVPTTLKEASIGLGAGQWQTVWRVILPSSRSGLVTSIILATARGIGETSPVLLTSGFTASLNLDPLHGPMVSLPLAIFQFVKSPEPTMIARGFGTAAVLMLIVLALFVVARIIGGQTIDVRNRRTEARRIFWAAVAVPFLAVGRWMTPYATRVKAWAAPYLAAAGAWVARGARAAASRTAPVRARVAASRTAPVRARVALFARRAWASIVLYARAFGPSTVAISRRVLSEANARLPARLTRTPKEDQE
;
A
#
# COMPACT_ATOMS: atom_id res chain seq x y z
N MET A 1 4.17 54.34 68.70
CA MET A 1 3.61 54.93 67.48
C MET A 1 4.04 54.05 66.32
N THR A 2 3.03 53.51 65.64
CA THR A 2 3.06 52.55 64.54
C THR A 2 3.56 53.19 63.26
N ASP A 3 4.68 52.72 62.72
CA ASP A 3 5.05 52.92 61.30
C ASP A 3 4.93 51.60 60.55
N THR A 4 3.85 51.49 59.79
CA THR A 4 3.57 50.40 58.86
C THR A 4 4.48 50.50 57.64
N LEU A 5 5.56 49.72 57.60
CA LEU A 5 6.31 49.45 56.37
C LEU A 5 5.46 48.58 55.44
N GLN A 6 4.78 49.20 54.48
CA GLN A 6 4.16 48.51 53.36
C GLN A 6 5.25 47.91 52.46
N LEU A 7 5.47 46.61 52.57
CA LEU A 7 6.18 45.81 51.57
C LEU A 7 5.33 45.74 50.30
N THR A 8 5.67 46.55 49.30
CA THR A 8 5.14 46.40 47.95
C THR A 8 5.80 45.18 47.31
N VAL A 9 5.12 44.04 47.34
CA VAL A 9 5.50 42.86 46.56
C VAL A 9 5.26 43.21 45.08
N PRO A 10 6.29 43.21 44.21
CA PRO A 10 6.05 43.44 42.79
C PRO A 10 5.19 42.29 42.24
N ALA A 11 4.18 42.63 41.45
CA ALA A 11 3.30 41.66 40.80
C ALA A 11 4.13 40.61 40.02
N PRO A 12 3.69 39.35 39.95
CA PRO A 12 4.43 38.30 39.25
C PRO A 12 4.50 38.62 37.76
N GLY A 13 5.58 39.29 37.36
CA GLY A 13 5.93 39.49 35.97
C GLY A 13 6.37 38.14 35.41
N THR A 14 5.62 37.62 34.44
CA THR A 14 6.08 36.52 33.61
C THR A 14 7.30 37.04 32.84
N VAL A 15 8.50 36.69 33.29
CA VAL A 15 9.71 36.93 32.51
C VAL A 15 9.58 36.02 31.29
N LEU A 16 9.13 36.58 30.16
CA LEU A 16 9.23 35.90 28.89
C LEU A 16 10.72 35.62 28.69
N ARG A 17 11.08 34.35 28.77
CA ARG A 17 12.42 33.85 28.44
C ARG A 17 12.71 34.38 27.04
N ASP A 18 13.72 35.24 26.94
CA ASP A 18 14.07 35.88 25.67
C ASP A 18 14.80 34.84 24.80
N ASP A 19 14.03 33.92 24.23
CA ASP A 19 14.53 32.82 23.41
C ASP A 19 15.31 33.36 22.20
N ALA A 20 15.01 34.60 21.76
CA ALA A 20 15.74 35.30 20.71
C ALA A 20 17.19 35.62 21.11
N ALA A 21 17.45 35.97 22.37
CA ALA A 21 18.81 36.21 22.87
C ALA A 21 19.61 34.91 23.01
N ILE A 22 18.94 33.80 23.33
CA ILE A 22 19.56 32.46 23.38
C ILE A 22 19.85 31.95 21.97
N ASP A 23 18.95 32.14 21.00
CA ASP A 23 19.13 31.70 19.62
C ASP A 23 20.19 32.54 18.88
N ALA A 24 20.35 33.82 19.21
CA ALA A 24 21.43 34.66 18.68
C ALA A 24 22.83 34.25 19.19
N ALA A 25 22.93 33.65 20.38
CA ALA A 25 24.18 33.18 20.98
C ALA A 25 24.55 31.74 20.56
N ARG A 26 23.66 31.02 19.86
CA ARG A 26 24.00 29.70 19.33
C ARG A 26 24.90 29.91 18.10
N PRO A 27 26.10 29.28 18.05
CA PRO A 27 26.90 29.30 16.83
C PRO A 27 26.01 28.77 15.70
N VAL A 28 25.91 29.51 14.60
CA VAL A 28 25.16 29.11 13.41
C VAL A 28 25.71 27.76 13.00
N ARG A 29 24.96 26.70 13.32
CA ARG A 29 25.31 25.34 12.95
C ARG A 29 25.08 25.30 11.46
N GLU A 30 26.14 25.48 10.67
CA GLU A 30 26.06 25.33 9.22
C GLU A 30 25.30 24.03 8.93
N GLU A 31 24.11 24.16 8.36
CA GLU A 31 23.31 23.02 7.97
C GLU A 31 24.11 22.26 6.92
N ARG A 32 24.76 21.18 7.36
CA ARG A 32 25.65 20.39 6.54
C ARG A 32 24.82 19.79 5.40
N ARG A 33 25.09 20.23 4.17
CA ARG A 33 24.44 19.69 2.98
C ARG A 33 24.95 18.26 2.75
N LEU A 34 24.19 17.26 3.22
CA LEU A 34 24.48 15.83 3.10
C LEU A 34 24.24 15.26 1.67
N ASN A 35 23.78 16.08 0.73
CA ASN A 35 23.26 15.60 -0.57
C ASN A 35 24.20 15.83 -1.77
N GLY A 36 25.52 15.69 -1.60
CA GLY A 36 26.48 15.79 -2.71
C GLY A 36 27.54 14.71 -2.64
N VAL A 37 27.54 13.78 -3.60
CA VAL A 37 28.67 12.85 -3.81
C VAL A 37 29.87 13.68 -4.27
N ARG A 38 30.89 13.82 -3.43
CA ARG A 38 32.13 14.51 -3.82
C ARG A 38 33.00 13.57 -4.64
N ILE A 39 33.72 14.11 -5.62
CA ILE A 39 34.66 13.34 -6.45
C ILE A 39 35.76 12.73 -5.56
N SER A 40 36.16 13.42 -4.50
CA SER A 40 37.09 12.91 -3.46
C SER A 40 36.59 11.60 -2.84
N ASP A 41 35.29 11.49 -2.57
CA ASP A 41 34.72 10.33 -1.89
C ASP A 41 34.71 9.10 -2.82
N VAL A 42 34.44 9.34 -4.10
CA VAL A 42 34.48 8.30 -5.14
C VAL A 42 35.92 7.84 -5.38
N LEU A 43 36.87 8.77 -5.45
CA LEU A 43 38.29 8.45 -5.58
C LEU A 43 38.81 7.66 -4.37
N SER A 44 38.43 8.08 -3.16
CA SER A 44 38.81 7.39 -1.92
C SER A 44 38.21 5.98 -1.84
N ALA A 45 36.96 5.79 -2.26
CA ALA A 45 36.34 4.48 -2.35
C ALA A 45 37.03 3.60 -3.40
N ALA A 46 37.28 4.11 -4.61
CA ALA A 46 37.93 3.37 -5.68
C ALA A 46 39.38 2.97 -5.31
N GLY A 47 40.14 3.90 -4.71
CA GLY A 47 41.49 3.64 -4.20
C GLY A 47 41.49 2.57 -3.12
N ALA A 48 40.54 2.63 -2.18
CA ALA A 48 40.41 1.62 -1.13
C ALA A 48 40.06 0.23 -1.68
N VAL A 49 39.22 0.12 -2.73
CA VAL A 49 38.89 -1.18 -3.37
C VAL A 49 40.11 -1.79 -4.04
N ILE A 50 40.87 -1.00 -4.81
CA ILE A 50 42.06 -1.52 -5.50
C ILE A 50 43.12 -1.96 -4.47
N ALA A 51 43.36 -1.12 -3.46
CA ALA A 51 44.32 -1.40 -2.41
C ALA A 51 43.92 -2.63 -1.57
N SER A 52 42.62 -2.83 -1.29
CA SER A 52 42.17 -3.99 -0.52
C SER A 52 42.31 -5.30 -1.29
N LEU A 53 41.99 -5.32 -2.59
CA LEU A 53 42.15 -6.49 -3.45
C LEU A 53 43.64 -6.87 -3.59
N ALA A 54 44.51 -5.89 -3.82
CA ALA A 54 45.95 -6.11 -3.89
C ALA A 54 46.50 -6.65 -2.57
N LEU A 55 46.17 -6.01 -1.44
CA LEU A 55 46.67 -6.42 -0.13
C LEU A 55 46.14 -7.81 0.27
N THR A 56 44.89 -8.11 -0.06
CA THR A 56 44.29 -9.42 0.22
C THR A 56 44.91 -10.51 -0.63
N SER A 57 45.20 -10.23 -1.90
CA SER A 57 45.91 -11.18 -2.76
C SER A 57 47.25 -11.58 -2.15
N VAL A 58 48.05 -10.61 -1.71
CA VAL A 58 49.35 -10.86 -1.07
C VAL A 58 49.19 -11.63 0.24
N LEU A 59 48.21 -11.27 1.08
CA LEU A 59 47.99 -11.88 2.39
C LEU A 59 47.53 -13.34 2.27
N VAL A 60 46.61 -13.62 1.36
CA VAL A 60 46.05 -14.97 1.15
C VAL A 60 47.04 -15.90 0.45
N THR A 61 47.87 -15.40 -0.48
CA THR A 61 48.83 -16.27 -1.18
C THR A 61 50.10 -16.53 -0.39
N ASN A 62 50.57 -15.56 0.42
CA ASN A 62 51.90 -15.64 1.03
C ASN A 62 51.88 -15.86 2.55
N VAL A 63 50.78 -15.57 3.25
CA VAL A 63 50.77 -15.51 4.73
C VAL A 63 49.72 -16.43 5.33
N LEU A 64 48.48 -16.40 4.83
CA LEU A 64 47.37 -17.18 5.36
C LEU A 64 47.17 -18.48 4.57
N PRO A 65 47.18 -19.66 5.20
CA PRO A 65 46.90 -20.92 4.52
C PRO A 65 45.38 -21.12 4.29
N ILE A 66 44.71 -20.12 3.71
CA ILE A 66 43.27 -20.14 3.50
C ILE A 66 43.00 -20.07 2.00
N ASN A 67 42.54 -21.18 1.42
CA ASN A 67 42.21 -21.25 -0.01
C ASN A 67 40.70 -21.13 -0.22
N GLY A 68 40.28 -20.28 -1.16
CA GLY A 68 38.90 -20.22 -1.64
C GLY A 68 38.38 -18.81 -1.90
N PRO A 69 37.36 -18.67 -2.78
CA PRO A 69 36.82 -17.36 -3.18
C PRO A 69 36.06 -16.65 -2.05
N ILE A 70 35.39 -17.41 -1.18
CA ILE A 70 34.61 -16.87 -0.06
C ILE A 70 35.52 -16.22 1.01
N PRO A 71 36.53 -16.92 1.56
CA PRO A 71 37.43 -16.29 2.54
C PRO A 71 38.23 -15.12 1.94
N PHE A 72 38.61 -15.21 0.67
CA PHE A 72 39.24 -14.10 -0.05
C PHE A 72 38.34 -12.85 -0.06
N ALA A 73 37.08 -12.99 -0.48
CA ALA A 73 36.14 -11.86 -0.54
C ALA A 73 35.87 -11.24 0.85
N ALA A 74 35.77 -12.07 1.89
CA ALA A 74 35.56 -11.61 3.26
C ALA A 74 36.73 -10.78 3.79
N ILE A 75 37.97 -11.25 3.60
CA ILE A 75 39.17 -10.52 4.01
C ILE A 75 39.32 -9.22 3.20
N ALA A 76 39.10 -9.28 1.89
CA ALA A 76 39.12 -8.09 1.02
C ALA A 76 38.14 -7.02 1.46
N TYR A 77 36.94 -7.42 1.89
CA TYR A 77 35.94 -6.48 2.39
C TYR A 77 36.33 -5.83 3.72
N ILE A 78 36.88 -6.61 4.67
CA ILE A 78 37.36 -6.06 5.96
C ILE A 78 38.48 -5.06 5.73
N ILE A 79 39.45 -5.41 4.88
CA ILE A 79 40.56 -4.54 4.52
C ILE A 79 40.06 -3.30 3.78
N PHE A 80 39.10 -3.44 2.86
CA PHE A 80 38.45 -2.31 2.20
C PHE A 80 37.85 -1.33 3.20
N MET A 81 37.06 -1.82 4.16
CA MET A 81 36.46 -0.96 5.18
C MET A 81 37.51 -0.24 6.05
N ALA A 82 38.60 -0.93 6.40
CA ALA A 82 39.69 -0.36 7.18
C ALA A 82 40.45 0.72 6.39
N LEU A 83 40.80 0.45 5.13
CA LEU A 83 41.50 1.39 4.26
C LEU A 83 40.63 2.59 3.89
N TYR A 84 39.34 2.37 3.62
CA TYR A 84 38.40 3.44 3.36
C TYR A 84 38.23 4.35 4.57
N ALA A 85 38.08 3.78 5.77
CA ALA A 85 38.01 4.56 7.01
C ALA A 85 39.30 5.36 7.25
N LEU A 86 40.46 4.74 7.01
CA LEU A 86 41.76 5.41 7.11
C LEU A 86 41.85 6.60 6.14
N LEU A 87 41.50 6.39 4.87
CA LEU A 87 41.63 7.40 3.83
C LEU A 87 40.69 8.60 4.08
N VAL A 88 39.46 8.33 4.52
CA VAL A 88 38.50 9.38 4.89
C VAL A 88 38.94 10.12 6.16
N SER A 89 39.60 9.45 7.11
CA SER A 89 40.09 10.08 8.34
C SER A 89 41.23 11.08 8.13
N LEU A 90 41.87 11.08 6.95
CA LEU A 90 42.91 12.05 6.61
C LEU A 90 42.34 13.44 6.30
N ASP A 91 41.11 13.49 5.77
CA ASP A 91 40.48 14.73 5.29
C ASP A 91 39.34 15.22 6.20
N GLU A 92 38.76 14.35 7.03
CA GLU A 92 37.49 14.61 7.73
C GLU A 92 37.52 14.21 9.21
N ASP A 93 36.67 14.88 10.01
CA ASP A 93 36.55 14.63 11.45
C ASP A 93 35.94 13.25 11.79
N ARG A 94 36.27 12.72 12.98
CA ARG A 94 35.76 11.43 13.48
C ARG A 94 34.24 11.18 13.29
N PRO A 95 33.34 12.14 13.58
CA PRO A 95 31.90 11.92 13.36
C PRO A 95 31.54 11.68 11.89
N VAL A 96 32.27 12.29 10.96
CA VAL A 96 32.06 12.13 9.50
C VAL A 96 32.58 10.79 9.02
N VAL A 97 33.74 10.37 9.53
CA VAL A 97 34.31 9.05 9.22
C VAL A 97 33.32 7.96 9.63
N ILE A 98 32.76 8.06 10.85
CA ILE A 98 31.77 7.10 11.35
C ILE A 98 30.53 7.10 10.45
N ASP A 99 29.97 8.27 10.13
CA ASP A 99 28.80 8.38 9.26
C ASP A 99 29.04 7.75 7.87
N ARG A 100 30.19 8.04 7.24
CA ARG A 100 30.54 7.49 5.92
C ARG A 100 30.82 6.00 5.93
N VAL A 101 31.47 5.49 6.97
CA VAL A 101 31.74 4.05 7.16
C VAL A 101 30.43 3.30 7.35
N ILE A 102 29.51 3.82 8.17
CA ILE A 102 28.17 3.26 8.36
C ILE A 102 27.40 3.32 7.04
N LEU A 103 27.44 4.44 6.33
CA LEU A 103 26.77 4.60 5.04
C LEU A 103 27.22 3.54 4.03
N VAL A 104 28.53 3.38 3.84
CA VAL A 104 29.09 2.36 2.94
C VAL A 104 28.70 0.96 3.40
N GLY A 105 28.82 0.66 4.69
CA GLY A 105 28.45 -0.63 5.26
C GLY A 105 26.97 -0.99 5.07
N VAL A 106 26.06 0.00 5.21
CA VAL A 106 24.63 -0.19 4.97
C VAL A 106 24.34 -0.41 3.48
N HIS A 107 25.00 0.32 2.59
CA HIS A 107 24.81 0.18 1.14
C HIS A 107 25.36 -1.16 0.62
N THR A 108 26.54 -1.59 1.06
CA THR A 108 27.11 -2.88 0.68
C THR A 108 26.26 -4.04 1.20
N LEU A 109 25.73 -3.95 2.42
CA LEU A 109 24.79 -4.93 2.97
C LEU A 109 23.51 -4.99 2.13
N ALA A 110 22.92 -3.84 1.80
CA ALA A 110 21.72 -3.77 0.96
C ALA A 110 21.97 -4.38 -0.42
N ILE A 111 23.06 -4.01 -1.09
CA ILE A 111 23.46 -4.58 -2.39
C ILE A 111 23.64 -6.09 -2.29
N THR A 112 24.30 -6.58 -1.24
CA THR A 112 24.52 -8.02 -1.02
C THR A 112 23.19 -8.77 -0.90
N VAL A 113 22.22 -8.22 -0.15
CA VAL A 113 20.87 -8.80 -0.03
C VAL A 113 20.17 -8.85 -1.39
N PHE A 114 20.20 -7.76 -2.17
CA PHE A 114 19.56 -7.73 -3.49
C PHE A 114 20.25 -8.65 -4.51
N VAL A 115 21.58 -8.71 -4.52
CA VAL A 115 22.34 -9.62 -5.38
C VAL A 115 22.05 -11.07 -5.00
N THR A 116 22.01 -11.40 -3.71
CA THR A 116 21.68 -12.76 -3.24
C THR A 116 20.25 -13.13 -3.65
N LEU A 117 19.28 -12.23 -3.47
CA LEU A 117 17.90 -12.44 -3.91
C LEU A 117 17.82 -12.65 -5.42
N GLY A 118 18.47 -11.77 -6.20
CA GLY A 118 18.53 -11.87 -7.66
C GLY A 118 19.16 -13.19 -8.11
N PHE A 119 20.26 -13.60 -7.49
CA PHE A 119 20.91 -14.87 -7.74
C PHE A 119 19.97 -16.05 -7.48
N VAL A 120 19.31 -16.12 -6.31
CA VAL A 120 18.39 -17.22 -5.98
C VAL A 120 17.24 -17.31 -6.98
N VAL A 121 16.65 -16.17 -7.37
CA VAL A 121 15.55 -16.13 -8.34
C VAL A 121 16.04 -16.57 -9.73
N ILE A 122 17.12 -15.96 -10.23
CA ILE A 122 17.65 -16.25 -11.57
C ILE A 122 18.13 -17.70 -11.65
N PHE A 123 18.88 -18.18 -10.65
CA PHE A 123 19.37 -19.55 -10.60
C PHE A 123 18.22 -20.57 -10.63
N SER A 124 17.17 -20.34 -9.83
CA SER A 124 16.00 -21.22 -9.81
C SER A 124 15.27 -21.22 -11.16
N LEU A 125 15.15 -20.07 -11.83
CA LEU A 125 14.53 -19.97 -13.15
C LEU A 125 15.36 -20.66 -14.24
N VAL A 126 16.69 -20.48 -14.22
CA VAL A 126 17.60 -21.10 -15.20
C VAL A 126 17.60 -22.61 -15.06
N GLN A 127 17.69 -23.13 -13.83
CA GLN A 127 17.66 -24.57 -13.58
C GLN A 127 16.26 -25.18 -13.85
N GLY A 128 15.20 -24.41 -13.62
CA GLY A 128 13.83 -24.81 -13.93
C GLY A 128 13.44 -24.66 -15.41
N ALA A 129 14.25 -23.96 -16.22
CA ALA A 129 13.91 -23.63 -17.61
C ALA A 129 13.69 -24.85 -18.51
N GLN A 130 14.26 -26.01 -18.13
CA GLN A 130 14.04 -27.27 -18.84
C GLN A 130 12.65 -27.86 -18.58
N ALA A 131 12.07 -27.65 -17.39
CA ALA A 131 10.78 -28.22 -17.00
C ALA A 131 9.58 -27.32 -17.35
N LEU A 132 9.76 -25.99 -17.29
CA LEU A 132 8.68 -25.01 -17.48
C LEU A 132 7.98 -24.98 -18.85
N PRO A 133 8.62 -25.30 -20.00
CA PRO A 133 7.95 -25.25 -21.31
C PRO A 133 6.86 -26.31 -21.49
N PHE A 134 6.91 -27.37 -20.69
CA PHE A 134 6.03 -28.52 -20.79
C PHE A 134 4.66 -28.23 -20.18
N LEU A 135 3.58 -28.34 -20.97
CA LEU A 135 2.23 -28.10 -20.46
C LEU A 135 1.80 -29.16 -19.43
N ASN A 136 2.22 -30.42 -19.63
CA ASN A 136 2.00 -31.52 -18.68
C ASN A 136 2.51 -31.16 -17.28
N PHE A 137 3.57 -30.37 -17.18
CA PHE A 137 4.13 -29.95 -15.91
C PHE A 137 3.11 -29.22 -15.01
N TYR A 138 2.16 -28.50 -15.60
CA TYR A 138 1.14 -27.75 -14.86
C TYR A 138 -0.17 -28.51 -14.70
N THR A 139 -0.48 -29.44 -15.60
CA THR A 139 -1.79 -30.10 -15.68
C THR A 139 -1.81 -31.52 -15.15
N GLU A 140 -0.65 -32.17 -15.04
CA GLU A 140 -0.53 -33.56 -14.58
C GLU A 140 0.05 -33.62 -13.16
N ASP A 141 -0.15 -34.76 -12.51
CA ASP A 141 0.50 -35.10 -11.25
C ASP A 141 1.68 -36.07 -11.50
N MET A 142 2.26 -36.64 -10.43
CA MET A 142 3.36 -37.60 -10.55
C MET A 142 2.88 -39.05 -10.39
N SER A 143 1.58 -39.32 -10.45
CA SER A 143 1.04 -40.68 -10.18
C SER A 143 1.47 -41.71 -11.23
N LEU A 144 1.63 -41.27 -12.49
CA LEU A 144 2.02 -42.09 -13.63
C LEU A 144 3.47 -41.84 -14.07
N ALA A 145 4.22 -40.97 -13.37
CA ALA A 145 5.57 -40.58 -13.73
C ALA A 145 6.55 -40.88 -12.58
N GLY A 146 7.55 -41.69 -12.88
CA GLY A 146 8.66 -42.01 -12.00
C GLY A 146 9.84 -41.04 -12.10
N PRO A 147 10.88 -41.26 -11.28
CA PRO A 147 12.09 -40.43 -11.28
C PRO A 147 12.86 -40.46 -12.60
N LEU A 148 12.86 -41.59 -13.31
CA LEU A 148 13.64 -41.80 -14.54
C LEU A 148 12.90 -41.34 -15.81
N ASP A 149 11.62 -41.03 -15.68
CA ASP A 149 10.78 -40.66 -16.82
C ASP A 149 11.11 -39.25 -17.31
N PRO A 150 10.95 -38.97 -18.62
CA PRO A 150 11.28 -37.69 -19.21
C PRO A 150 10.40 -36.55 -18.67
N LEU A 151 10.87 -35.30 -18.84
CA LEU A 151 10.14 -34.09 -18.43
C LEU A 151 8.78 -33.90 -19.16
N SER A 152 8.56 -34.61 -20.26
CA SER A 152 7.29 -34.66 -20.99
C SER A 152 6.20 -35.44 -20.27
N GLU A 153 6.55 -36.19 -19.21
CA GLU A 153 5.61 -36.96 -18.41
C GLU A 153 5.60 -36.46 -16.96
N GLY A 154 4.40 -36.35 -16.40
CA GLY A 154 4.19 -35.95 -15.03
C GLY A 154 4.28 -34.44 -14.79
N GLY A 155 3.75 -34.01 -13.65
CA GLY A 155 3.65 -32.60 -13.32
C GLY A 155 3.44 -32.30 -11.83
N VAL A 156 3.33 -31.01 -11.54
CA VAL A 156 3.26 -30.48 -10.17
C VAL A 156 1.86 -30.06 -9.77
N LEU A 157 0.81 -30.47 -10.50
CA LEU A 157 -0.57 -30.09 -10.21
C LEU A 157 -0.97 -30.45 -8.78
N HIS A 158 -0.61 -31.65 -8.32
CA HIS A 158 -0.84 -32.13 -6.96
C HIS A 158 -0.25 -31.18 -5.90
N ALA A 159 0.97 -30.68 -6.13
CA ALA A 159 1.64 -29.76 -5.23
C ALA A 159 1.06 -28.33 -5.28
N ILE A 160 0.65 -27.85 -6.46
CA ILE A 160 -0.04 -26.57 -6.64
C ILE A 160 -1.35 -26.58 -5.85
N ALA A 161 -2.20 -27.58 -6.10
CA ALA A 161 -3.49 -27.73 -5.43
C ALA A 161 -3.30 -27.85 -3.91
N GLY A 162 -2.38 -28.70 -3.47
CA GLY A 162 -2.10 -28.88 -2.05
C GLY A 162 -1.64 -27.60 -1.36
N THR A 163 -0.77 -26.80 -2.00
CA THR A 163 -0.34 -25.50 -1.45
C THR A 163 -1.50 -24.52 -1.32
N LEU A 164 -2.32 -24.38 -2.36
CA LEU A 164 -3.44 -23.44 -2.37
C LEU A 164 -4.52 -23.83 -1.34
N ILE A 165 -4.82 -25.12 -1.22
CA ILE A 165 -5.78 -25.62 -0.22
C ILE A 165 -5.22 -25.39 1.20
N GLN A 166 -3.96 -25.77 1.45
CA GLN A 166 -3.34 -25.62 2.77
C GLN A 166 -3.28 -24.16 3.22
N ILE A 167 -2.80 -23.26 2.35
CA ILE A 167 -2.68 -21.84 2.70
C ILE A 167 -4.06 -21.21 2.88
N THR A 168 -5.08 -21.62 2.09
CA THR A 168 -6.44 -21.11 2.23
C THR A 168 -7.03 -21.50 3.59
N ILE A 169 -6.93 -22.77 3.99
CA ILE A 169 -7.39 -23.22 5.30
C ILE A 169 -6.63 -22.49 6.40
N ALA A 170 -5.31 -22.36 6.28
CA ALA A 170 -4.49 -21.66 7.27
C ALA A 170 -4.88 -20.19 7.40
N LEU A 171 -5.21 -19.50 6.29
CA LEU A 171 -5.67 -18.12 6.29
C LEU A 171 -7.06 -17.96 6.93
N VAL A 172 -7.99 -18.89 6.63
CA VAL A 172 -9.33 -18.91 7.22
C VAL A 172 -9.26 -19.01 8.76
N ILE A 173 -8.28 -19.73 9.29
CA ILE A 173 -8.06 -19.86 10.74
C ILE A 173 -7.27 -18.65 11.27
N THR A 174 -6.18 -18.30 10.62
CA THR A 174 -5.21 -17.34 11.14
C THR A 174 -5.69 -15.90 11.07
N ILE A 175 -6.38 -15.49 10.01
CA ILE A 175 -6.82 -14.09 9.85
C ILE A 175 -7.82 -13.70 10.94
N PRO A 176 -8.91 -14.46 11.21
CA PRO A 176 -9.85 -14.10 12.26
C PRO A 176 -9.22 -14.13 13.64
N LEU A 177 -8.48 -15.20 13.97
CA LEU A 177 -7.83 -15.33 15.28
C LEU A 177 -6.76 -14.26 15.51
N GLY A 178 -5.95 -13.99 14.48
CA GLY A 178 -4.90 -12.99 14.56
C GLY A 178 -5.44 -11.57 14.68
N LEU A 179 -6.45 -11.23 13.87
CA LEU A 179 -7.07 -9.90 13.90
C LEU A 179 -7.84 -9.65 15.18
N THR A 180 -8.63 -10.62 15.65
CA THR A 180 -9.38 -10.49 16.92
C THR A 180 -8.43 -10.37 18.11
N THR A 181 -7.34 -11.15 18.14
CA THR A 181 -6.32 -11.02 19.20
C THR A 181 -5.63 -9.67 19.14
N ALA A 182 -5.24 -9.19 17.95
CA ALA A 182 -4.63 -7.87 17.79
C ALA A 182 -5.58 -6.73 18.22
N LEU A 183 -6.87 -6.84 17.90
CA LEU A 183 -7.91 -5.90 18.37
C LEU A 183 -8.03 -5.94 19.89
N PHE A 184 -8.10 -7.13 20.50
CA PHE A 184 -8.13 -7.28 21.96
C PHE A 184 -6.93 -6.61 22.63
N LEU A 185 -5.73 -6.83 22.09
CA LEU A 185 -4.48 -6.25 22.58
C LEU A 185 -4.41 -4.72 22.47
N ASN A 186 -5.22 -4.10 21.60
CA ASN A 186 -5.25 -2.66 21.39
C ASN A 186 -6.39 -1.95 22.11
N GLU A 187 -7.57 -2.58 22.15
CA GLU A 187 -8.79 -1.94 22.66
C GLU A 187 -9.05 -2.26 24.13
N VAL A 188 -8.44 -3.33 24.67
CA VAL A 188 -8.65 -3.77 26.06
C VAL A 188 -7.34 -3.73 26.85
N PRO A 189 -6.88 -2.54 27.30
CA PRO A 189 -5.67 -2.42 28.09
C PRO A 189 -5.86 -3.11 29.45
N SER A 190 -5.24 -4.26 29.61
CA SER A 190 -5.34 -5.09 30.83
C SER A 190 -4.02 -5.79 31.15
N SER A 191 -3.82 -6.23 32.40
CA SER A 191 -2.68 -7.10 32.74
C SER A 191 -2.68 -8.38 31.88
N PHE A 192 -3.86 -8.91 31.58
CA PHE A 192 -4.03 -10.04 30.68
C PHE A 192 -3.55 -9.74 29.25
N SER A 193 -3.83 -8.55 28.70
CA SER A 193 -3.30 -8.15 27.38
C SER A 193 -1.77 -8.11 27.32
N ARG A 194 -1.10 -7.71 28.42
CA ARG A 194 0.37 -7.76 28.52
C ARG A 194 0.88 -9.20 28.51
N PHE A 195 0.22 -10.08 29.27
CA PHE A 195 0.55 -11.51 29.29
C PHE A 195 0.37 -12.17 27.91
N VAL A 196 -0.76 -11.92 27.24
CA VAL A 196 -1.00 -12.43 25.88
C VAL A 196 0.05 -11.92 24.90
N ARG A 197 0.46 -10.65 25.01
CA ARG A 197 1.54 -10.09 24.19
C ARG A 197 2.86 -10.82 24.40
N THR A 198 3.23 -11.11 25.65
CA THR A 198 4.42 -11.90 25.97
C THR A 198 4.35 -13.31 25.36
N ILE A 199 3.19 -13.98 25.40
CA ILE A 199 3.01 -15.29 24.75
C ILE A 199 3.23 -15.17 23.24
N VAL A 200 2.59 -14.19 22.60
CA VAL A 200 2.71 -13.98 21.14
C VAL A 200 4.16 -13.70 20.74
N GLU A 201 4.89 -12.92 21.53
CA GLU A 201 6.31 -12.67 21.32
C GLU A 201 7.14 -13.95 21.50
N ALA A 202 6.87 -14.75 22.53
CA ALA A 202 7.54 -16.03 22.74
C ALA A 202 7.27 -17.03 21.59
N MET A 203 6.07 -17.03 21.01
CA MET A 203 5.74 -17.87 19.84
C MET A 203 6.63 -17.57 18.63
N THR A 204 7.11 -16.33 18.47
CA THR A 204 8.02 -16.00 17.35
C THR A 204 9.42 -16.62 17.48
N ALA A 205 9.80 -17.06 18.68
CA ALA A 205 11.08 -17.74 18.93
C ALA A 205 11.03 -19.24 18.64
N LEU A 206 9.83 -19.82 18.46
CA LEU A 206 9.68 -21.25 18.22
C LEU A 206 10.23 -21.64 16.84
N PRO A 207 11.11 -22.66 16.75
CA PRO A 207 11.53 -23.21 15.47
C PRO A 207 10.33 -23.79 14.70
N SER A 208 10.32 -23.65 13.37
CA SER A 208 9.18 -24.08 12.54
C SER A 208 8.88 -25.58 12.62
N ILE A 209 9.91 -26.41 12.81
CA ILE A 209 9.75 -27.85 13.00
C ILE A 209 9.00 -28.19 14.29
N VAL A 210 9.13 -27.37 15.35
CA VAL A 210 8.48 -27.60 16.64
C VAL A 210 6.97 -27.41 16.52
N ALA A 211 6.52 -26.44 15.73
CA ALA A 211 5.09 -26.29 15.42
C ALA A 211 4.52 -27.51 14.68
N GLY A 212 5.29 -28.06 13.73
CA GLY A 212 4.95 -29.32 13.06
C GLY A 212 4.88 -30.50 14.02
N LEU A 213 5.86 -30.63 14.90
CA LEU A 213 5.90 -31.70 15.90
C LEU A 213 4.76 -31.59 16.91
N PHE A 214 4.38 -30.38 17.31
CA PHE A 214 3.24 -30.14 18.18
C PHE A 214 1.95 -30.65 17.55
N ILE A 215 1.67 -30.31 16.29
CA ILE A 215 0.49 -30.81 15.58
C ILE A 215 0.59 -32.31 15.31
N TYR A 216 1.77 -32.84 15.01
CA TYR A 216 1.95 -34.28 14.87
C TYR A 216 1.62 -35.04 16.17
N ALA A 217 2.14 -34.59 17.31
CA ALA A 217 1.88 -35.23 18.59
C ALA A 217 0.42 -35.06 19.05
N SER A 218 -0.13 -33.85 18.94
CA SER A 218 -1.47 -33.53 19.44
C SER A 218 -2.60 -33.93 18.49
N PHE A 219 -2.44 -33.76 17.19
CA PHE A 219 -3.52 -33.99 16.22
C PHE A 219 -3.49 -35.41 15.66
N ILE A 220 -2.31 -35.88 15.25
CA ILE A 220 -2.14 -37.18 14.60
C ILE A 220 -2.05 -38.29 15.65
N LEU A 221 -1.11 -38.21 16.59
CA LEU A 221 -0.90 -39.29 17.55
C LEU A 221 -1.99 -39.39 18.63
N LEU A 222 -2.38 -38.26 19.22
CA LEU A 222 -3.34 -38.26 20.34
C LEU A 222 -4.79 -38.54 19.89
N PHE A 223 -5.23 -37.95 18.77
CA PHE A 223 -6.59 -38.20 18.23
C PHE A 223 -6.65 -39.36 17.21
N GLY A 224 -5.51 -39.99 16.90
CA GLY A 224 -5.45 -41.10 15.95
C GLY A 224 -5.80 -40.72 14.51
N LEU A 225 -5.63 -39.44 14.15
CA LEU A 225 -5.92 -38.93 12.80
C LEU A 225 -4.74 -39.17 11.86
N GLU A 226 -5.03 -39.28 10.58
CA GLU A 226 -4.00 -39.48 9.56
C GLU A 226 -3.25 -38.18 9.23
N LYS A 227 -2.09 -38.33 8.57
CA LYS A 227 -1.41 -37.20 7.94
C LYS A 227 -2.27 -36.67 6.80
N SER A 228 -2.57 -35.38 6.84
CA SER A 228 -3.48 -34.76 5.88
C SER A 228 -3.16 -33.29 5.62
N GLY A 229 -3.77 -32.75 4.56
CA GLY A 229 -3.68 -31.33 4.24
C GLY A 229 -4.17 -30.42 5.36
N PHE A 230 -5.17 -30.87 6.12
CA PHE A 230 -5.73 -30.15 7.25
C PHE A 230 -4.74 -30.10 8.42
N ALA A 231 -4.10 -31.23 8.77
CA ALA A 231 -3.05 -31.27 9.78
C ALA A 231 -1.90 -30.30 9.42
N ALA A 232 -1.50 -30.27 8.15
CA ALA A 232 -0.50 -29.31 7.68
C ALA A 232 -0.95 -27.85 7.79
N SER A 233 -2.21 -27.57 7.47
CA SER A 233 -2.81 -26.24 7.60
C SER A 233 -2.84 -25.74 9.04
N LEU A 234 -3.10 -26.63 10.01
CA LEU A 234 -3.03 -26.30 11.43
C LEU A 234 -1.60 -25.93 11.85
N ALA A 235 -0.60 -26.70 11.40
CA ALA A 235 0.80 -26.42 11.72
C ALA A 235 1.29 -25.10 11.10
N ILE A 236 0.89 -24.83 9.85
CA ILE A 236 1.13 -23.55 9.18
C ILE A 236 0.44 -22.40 9.95
N SER A 237 -0.79 -22.61 10.42
CA SER A 237 -1.54 -21.59 11.18
C SER A 237 -0.82 -21.21 12.47
N VAL A 238 -0.30 -22.18 13.23
CA VAL A 238 0.47 -21.93 14.46
C VAL A 238 1.67 -21.00 14.19
N MET A 239 2.35 -21.19 13.05
CA MET A 239 3.49 -20.36 12.63
C MET A 239 3.09 -18.97 12.11
N MET A 240 1.97 -18.88 11.40
CA MET A 240 1.49 -17.61 10.83
C MET A 240 0.86 -16.70 11.89
N LEU A 241 0.25 -17.27 12.92
CA LEU A 241 -0.51 -16.56 13.96
C LEU A 241 0.28 -15.45 14.67
N PRO A 242 1.50 -15.66 15.19
CA PRO A 242 2.24 -14.59 15.86
C PRO A 242 2.66 -13.46 14.91
N ILE A 243 2.92 -13.77 13.64
CA ILE A 243 3.24 -12.76 12.61
C ILE A 243 2.00 -11.92 12.30
N MET A 244 0.84 -12.56 12.15
CA MET A 244 -0.43 -11.87 11.91
C MET A 244 -0.80 -10.97 13.09
N ILE A 245 -0.71 -11.45 14.33
CA ILE A 245 -1.03 -10.66 15.53
C ILE A 245 -0.10 -9.46 15.64
N ARG A 246 1.22 -9.68 15.58
CA ARG A 246 2.20 -8.62 15.80
C ARG A 246 2.11 -7.53 14.74
N SER A 247 1.98 -7.91 13.47
CA SER A 247 1.87 -6.95 12.38
C SER A 247 0.54 -6.21 12.41
N ALA A 248 -0.58 -6.87 12.74
CA ALA A 248 -1.87 -6.20 12.91
C ALA A 248 -1.90 -5.28 14.13
N ASP A 249 -1.26 -5.66 15.24
CA ASP A 249 -1.16 -4.84 16.44
C ASP A 249 -0.43 -3.53 16.16
N VAL A 250 0.70 -3.57 15.46
CA VAL A 250 1.42 -2.35 15.06
C VAL A 250 0.53 -1.45 14.20
N VAL A 251 -0.20 -2.02 13.24
CA VAL A 251 -1.11 -1.27 12.36
C VAL A 251 -2.26 -0.62 13.14
N LEU A 252 -2.87 -1.34 14.08
CA LEU A 252 -4.00 -0.84 14.87
C LEU A 252 -3.59 0.27 15.84
N ARG A 253 -2.34 0.24 16.35
CA ARG A 253 -1.76 1.32 17.18
C ARG A 253 -1.57 2.64 16.44
N LEU A 254 -1.45 2.60 15.11
CA LEU A 254 -1.30 3.80 14.29
C LEU A 254 -2.61 4.58 14.12
N VAL A 255 -3.75 4.00 14.51
CA VAL A 255 -5.05 4.69 14.44
C VAL A 255 -5.09 5.80 15.50
N PRO A 256 -5.27 7.08 15.11
CA PRO A 256 -5.31 8.20 16.05
C PRO A 256 -6.37 8.03 17.14
N THR A 257 -6.00 8.25 18.40
CA THR A 257 -6.90 8.16 19.55
C THR A 257 -8.07 9.16 19.43
N THR A 258 -7.84 10.33 18.85
CA THR A 258 -8.86 11.36 18.63
C THR A 258 -10.04 10.87 17.78
N LEU A 259 -9.80 9.99 16.80
CA LEU A 259 -10.88 9.37 16.00
C LEU A 259 -11.71 8.39 16.84
N LYS A 260 -11.07 7.68 17.77
CA LYS A 260 -11.74 6.74 18.67
C LYS A 260 -12.59 7.50 19.69
N GLU A 261 -12.04 8.53 20.32
CA GLU A 261 -12.72 9.39 21.28
C GLU A 261 -13.90 10.15 20.64
N ALA A 262 -13.74 10.67 19.42
CA ALA A 262 -14.82 11.32 18.69
C ALA A 262 -15.99 10.36 18.39
N SER A 263 -15.69 9.12 18.00
CA SER A 263 -16.72 8.08 17.78
C SER A 263 -17.51 7.79 19.06
N ILE A 264 -16.82 7.62 20.18
CA ILE A 264 -17.43 7.38 21.48
C ILE A 264 -18.24 8.62 21.94
N GLY A 265 -17.73 9.83 21.70
CA GLY A 265 -18.40 11.09 22.00
C GLY A 265 -19.70 11.31 21.20
N LEU A 266 -19.84 10.67 20.04
CA LEU A 266 -21.09 10.63 19.26
C LEU A 266 -22.08 9.56 19.76
N GLY A 267 -21.80 8.91 20.87
CA GLY A 267 -22.64 7.86 21.46
C GLY A 267 -22.42 6.47 20.85
N ALA A 268 -21.39 6.26 20.04
CA ALA A 268 -21.08 4.94 19.50
C ALA A 268 -20.48 4.03 20.58
N GLY A 269 -20.93 2.78 20.64
CA GLY A 269 -20.31 1.76 21.51
C GLY A 269 -18.89 1.37 21.05
N GLN A 270 -18.13 0.68 21.90
CA GLN A 270 -16.77 0.20 21.57
C GLN A 270 -16.77 -0.71 20.33
N TRP A 271 -17.70 -1.67 20.25
CA TRP A 271 -17.86 -2.53 19.08
C TRP A 271 -18.18 -1.75 17.80
N GLN A 272 -19.07 -0.76 17.90
CA GLN A 272 -19.41 0.09 16.75
C GLN A 272 -18.18 0.91 16.30
N THR A 273 -17.39 1.42 17.23
CA THR A 273 -16.15 2.15 16.94
C THR A 273 -15.13 1.24 16.23
N VAL A 274 -14.95 0.01 16.69
CA VAL A 274 -14.08 -0.98 16.05
C VAL A 274 -14.49 -1.23 14.59
N TRP A 275 -15.76 -1.56 14.35
CA TRP A 275 -16.25 -1.92 13.02
C TRP A 275 -16.37 -0.75 12.06
N ARG A 276 -16.76 0.43 12.54
CA ARG A 276 -17.06 1.59 11.68
C ARG A 276 -15.90 2.56 11.52
N VAL A 277 -14.96 2.58 12.46
CA VAL A 277 -13.85 3.57 12.47
C VAL A 277 -12.50 2.88 12.39
N ILE A 278 -12.20 1.96 13.32
CA ILE A 278 -10.84 1.40 13.46
C ILE A 278 -10.50 0.46 12.31
N LEU A 279 -11.32 -0.56 12.04
CA LEU A 279 -11.06 -1.51 10.95
C LEU A 279 -11.04 -0.85 9.56
N PRO A 280 -11.98 0.05 9.22
CA PRO A 280 -11.96 0.71 7.91
C PRO A 280 -10.78 1.67 7.72
N SER A 281 -10.36 2.37 8.78
CA SER A 281 -9.22 3.30 8.71
C SER A 281 -7.87 2.59 8.61
N SER A 282 -7.75 1.39 9.18
CA SER A 282 -6.51 0.59 9.19
C SER A 282 -6.44 -0.48 8.09
N ARG A 283 -7.47 -0.60 7.22
CA ARG A 283 -7.62 -1.66 6.21
C ARG A 283 -6.37 -1.93 5.37
N SER A 284 -5.68 -0.89 4.90
CA SER A 284 -4.50 -1.03 4.03
C SER A 284 -3.30 -1.60 4.79
N GLY A 285 -3.16 -1.22 6.06
CA GLY A 285 -2.18 -1.81 6.96
C GLY A 285 -2.53 -3.26 7.27
N LEU A 286 -3.79 -3.57 7.57
CA LEU A 286 -4.23 -4.94 7.90
C LEU A 286 -4.07 -5.90 6.71
N VAL A 287 -4.32 -5.43 5.49
CA VAL A 287 -4.02 -6.23 4.29
C VAL A 287 -2.53 -6.53 4.19
N THR A 288 -1.68 -5.55 4.50
CA THR A 288 -0.23 -5.76 4.53
C THR A 288 0.15 -6.79 5.60
N SER A 289 -0.46 -6.75 6.79
CA SER A 289 -0.30 -7.77 7.84
C SER A 289 -0.66 -9.18 7.35
N ILE A 290 -1.78 -9.32 6.63
CA ILE A 290 -2.20 -10.59 6.03
C ILE A 290 -1.18 -11.06 4.99
N ILE A 291 -0.71 -10.17 4.12
CA ILE A 291 0.31 -10.48 3.10
C ILE A 291 1.60 -10.98 3.78
N LEU A 292 2.08 -10.30 4.82
CA LEU A 292 3.30 -10.69 5.55
C LEU A 292 3.15 -12.06 6.22
N ALA A 293 2.00 -12.35 6.83
CA ALA A 293 1.73 -13.65 7.43
C ALA A 293 1.64 -14.76 6.36
N THR A 294 0.93 -14.50 5.26
CA THR A 294 0.79 -15.43 4.13
C THR A 294 2.14 -15.74 3.48
N ALA A 295 2.98 -14.71 3.31
CA ALA A 295 4.32 -14.81 2.76
C ALA A 295 5.19 -15.81 3.53
N ARG A 296 5.03 -15.85 4.86
CA ARG A 296 5.70 -16.85 5.69
C ARG A 296 5.13 -18.23 5.45
N GLY A 297 3.80 -18.38 5.57
CA GLY A 297 3.13 -19.69 5.54
C GLY A 297 3.25 -20.45 4.23
N ILE A 298 3.17 -19.77 3.09
CA ILE A 298 3.17 -20.40 1.76
C ILE A 298 4.50 -21.10 1.42
N GLY A 299 5.60 -20.65 2.03
CA GLY A 299 6.94 -21.22 1.86
C GLY A 299 7.35 -22.23 2.94
N GLU A 300 6.47 -22.60 3.86
CA GLU A 300 6.82 -23.50 4.95
C GLU A 300 7.00 -24.95 4.46
N THR A 301 8.15 -25.53 4.78
CA THR A 301 8.48 -26.93 4.46
C THR A 301 8.55 -27.79 5.72
N SER A 302 9.22 -27.31 6.77
CA SER A 302 9.52 -28.07 7.98
C SER A 302 8.27 -28.58 8.72
N PRO A 303 7.26 -27.75 9.06
CA PRO A 303 6.09 -28.26 9.75
C PRO A 303 5.23 -29.18 8.88
N VAL A 304 5.19 -28.91 7.57
CA VAL A 304 4.40 -29.64 6.58
C VAL A 304 4.95 -31.05 6.38
N LEU A 305 6.28 -31.20 6.36
CA LEU A 305 6.95 -32.50 6.21
C LEU A 305 6.52 -33.54 7.26
N LEU A 306 6.21 -33.11 8.48
CA LEU A 306 5.75 -34.00 9.56
C LEU A 306 4.24 -34.29 9.51
N THR A 307 3.45 -33.38 8.94
CA THR A 307 1.99 -33.33 9.11
C THR A 307 1.21 -33.69 7.85
N SER A 308 1.69 -33.31 6.66
CA SER A 308 0.97 -33.51 5.40
C SER A 308 1.19 -34.87 4.77
N GLY A 309 2.30 -35.54 5.10
CA GLY A 309 2.79 -36.70 4.35
C GLY A 309 3.23 -36.37 2.93
N PHE A 310 3.65 -37.40 2.18
CA PHE A 310 4.10 -37.26 0.80
C PHE A 310 3.35 -38.26 -0.10
N THR A 311 2.84 -37.79 -1.24
CA THR A 311 2.15 -38.59 -2.25
C THR A 311 2.46 -38.02 -3.63
N ALA A 312 2.52 -38.88 -4.65
CA ALA A 312 2.72 -38.48 -6.04
C ALA A 312 1.40 -38.13 -6.75
N SER A 313 0.28 -38.67 -6.23
CA SER A 313 -1.05 -38.49 -6.81
C SER A 313 -1.73 -37.21 -6.31
N LEU A 314 -2.58 -36.63 -7.15
CA LEU A 314 -3.44 -35.51 -6.80
C LEU A 314 -4.46 -35.93 -5.73
N ASN A 315 -4.38 -35.29 -4.57
CA ASN A 315 -5.40 -35.37 -3.53
C ASN A 315 -6.01 -33.97 -3.32
N LEU A 316 -7.33 -33.88 -3.46
CA LEU A 316 -8.11 -32.65 -3.26
C LEU A 316 -8.86 -32.63 -1.92
N ASP A 317 -8.92 -33.76 -1.22
CA ASP A 317 -9.54 -33.82 0.11
C ASP A 317 -8.50 -33.42 1.16
N PRO A 318 -8.67 -32.27 1.84
CA PRO A 318 -7.72 -31.86 2.89
C PRO A 318 -7.84 -32.71 4.16
N LEU A 319 -8.93 -33.42 4.39
CA LEU A 319 -9.16 -34.15 5.64
C LEU A 319 -8.55 -35.54 5.62
N HIS A 320 -8.54 -36.20 4.46
CA HIS A 320 -8.11 -37.59 4.31
C HIS A 320 -6.93 -37.72 3.37
N GLY A 321 -5.97 -38.56 3.76
CA GLY A 321 -4.80 -38.89 2.96
C GLY A 321 -3.76 -37.77 2.83
N PRO A 322 -2.54 -38.11 2.36
CA PRO A 322 -1.47 -37.13 2.24
C PRO A 322 -1.77 -36.06 1.18
N MET A 323 -1.29 -34.84 1.41
CA MET A 323 -1.44 -33.74 0.46
C MET A 323 -0.16 -32.91 0.40
N VAL A 324 0.55 -32.96 -0.73
CA VAL A 324 1.88 -32.35 -0.88
C VAL A 324 1.78 -30.87 -1.18
N SER A 325 2.66 -30.06 -0.57
CA SER A 325 2.83 -28.64 -0.92
C SER A 325 4.02 -28.44 -1.88
N LEU A 326 4.04 -27.32 -2.59
CA LEU A 326 5.12 -26.94 -3.50
C LEU A 326 6.48 -26.89 -2.78
N PRO A 327 6.62 -26.26 -1.59
CA PRO A 327 7.88 -26.32 -0.84
C PRO A 327 8.33 -27.75 -0.52
N LEU A 328 7.40 -28.61 -0.11
CA LEU A 328 7.71 -30.02 0.19
C LEU A 328 8.11 -30.80 -1.08
N ALA A 329 7.43 -30.56 -2.20
CA ALA A 329 7.76 -31.16 -3.49
C ALA A 329 9.15 -30.72 -3.96
N ILE A 330 9.49 -29.42 -3.87
CA ILE A 330 10.82 -28.90 -4.20
C ILE A 330 11.90 -29.62 -3.38
N PHE A 331 11.69 -29.71 -2.07
CA PHE A 331 12.63 -30.39 -1.17
C PHE A 331 12.86 -31.86 -1.56
N GLN A 332 11.79 -32.59 -1.87
CA GLN A 332 11.88 -34.01 -2.24
C GLN A 332 12.51 -34.21 -3.63
N PHE A 333 12.17 -33.36 -4.59
CA PHE A 333 12.66 -33.46 -5.97
C PHE A 333 14.14 -33.11 -6.08
N VAL A 334 14.59 -32.02 -5.44
CA VAL A 334 16.00 -31.59 -5.47
C VAL A 334 16.91 -32.54 -4.67
N LYS A 335 16.36 -33.27 -3.69
CA LYS A 335 17.11 -34.29 -2.94
C LYS A 335 17.41 -35.53 -3.78
N SER A 336 16.68 -35.76 -4.87
CA SER A 336 16.92 -36.90 -5.77
C SER A 336 18.30 -36.76 -6.44
N PRO A 337 19.05 -37.87 -6.63
CA PRO A 337 20.29 -37.85 -7.40
C PRO A 337 20.05 -37.69 -8.91
N GLU A 338 18.82 -37.88 -9.39
CA GLU A 338 18.49 -37.87 -10.81
C GLU A 338 18.36 -36.44 -11.38
N PRO A 339 19.10 -36.07 -12.44
CA PRO A 339 19.04 -34.74 -13.03
C PRO A 339 17.65 -34.28 -13.48
N THR A 340 16.81 -35.19 -14.00
CA THR A 340 15.44 -34.87 -14.42
C THR A 340 14.57 -34.45 -13.22
N MET A 341 14.72 -35.12 -12.08
CA MET A 341 14.02 -34.77 -10.84
C MET A 341 14.52 -33.45 -10.25
N ILE A 342 15.82 -33.18 -10.33
CA ILE A 342 16.38 -31.89 -9.92
C ILE A 342 15.80 -30.76 -10.79
N ALA A 343 15.73 -30.95 -12.12
CA ALA A 343 15.13 -29.99 -13.04
C ALA A 343 13.63 -29.77 -12.75
N ARG A 344 12.86 -30.84 -12.49
CA ARG A 344 11.46 -30.75 -12.01
C ARG A 344 11.38 -29.94 -10.72
N GLY A 345 12.27 -30.19 -9.75
CA GLY A 345 12.34 -29.47 -8.48
C GLY A 345 12.54 -27.96 -8.62
N PHE A 346 13.49 -27.54 -9.46
CA PHE A 346 13.68 -26.12 -9.76
C PHE A 346 12.53 -25.53 -10.58
N GLY A 347 11.90 -26.32 -11.46
CA GLY A 347 10.64 -25.97 -12.13
C GLY A 347 9.52 -25.70 -11.11
N THR A 348 9.35 -26.57 -10.12
CA THR A 348 8.39 -26.40 -9.02
C THR A 348 8.67 -25.12 -8.22
N ALA A 349 9.94 -24.80 -7.98
CA ALA A 349 10.34 -23.56 -7.31
C ALA A 349 9.96 -22.32 -8.11
N ALA A 350 10.16 -22.33 -9.43
CA ALA A 350 9.73 -21.27 -10.32
C ALA A 350 8.20 -21.08 -10.30
N VAL A 351 7.44 -22.19 -10.30
CA VAL A 351 5.98 -22.15 -10.17
C VAL A 351 5.53 -21.56 -8.83
N LEU A 352 6.15 -21.99 -7.72
CA LEU A 352 5.88 -21.43 -6.40
C LEU A 352 6.12 -19.92 -6.38
N MET A 353 7.26 -19.44 -6.90
CA MET A 353 7.54 -18.01 -6.97
C MET A 353 6.50 -17.24 -7.78
N LEU A 354 6.07 -17.79 -8.93
CA LEU A 354 5.04 -17.17 -9.77
C LEU A 354 3.68 -17.12 -9.06
N ILE A 355 3.28 -18.19 -8.37
CA ILE A 355 2.04 -18.23 -7.60
C ILE A 355 2.09 -17.23 -6.44
N VAL A 356 3.18 -17.18 -5.69
CA VAL A 356 3.37 -16.22 -4.59
C VAL A 356 3.26 -14.79 -5.12
N LEU A 357 3.93 -14.47 -6.23
CA LEU A 357 3.84 -13.17 -6.88
C LEU A 357 2.40 -12.84 -7.28
N ALA A 358 1.71 -13.78 -7.93
CA ALA A 358 0.32 -13.60 -8.35
C ALA A 358 -0.61 -13.34 -7.15
N LEU A 359 -0.52 -14.17 -6.10
CA LEU A 359 -1.29 -14.01 -4.87
C LEU A 359 -1.01 -12.65 -4.20
N PHE A 360 0.25 -12.20 -4.17
CA PHE A 360 0.60 -10.90 -3.59
C PHE A 360 0.07 -9.73 -4.40
N VAL A 361 0.16 -9.80 -5.73
CA VAL A 361 -0.40 -8.77 -6.63
C VAL A 361 -1.92 -8.70 -6.45
N VAL A 362 -2.61 -9.84 -6.44
CA VAL A 362 -4.06 -9.90 -6.21
C VAL A 362 -4.44 -9.35 -4.84
N ALA A 363 -3.77 -9.79 -3.77
CA ALA A 363 -4.01 -9.30 -2.41
C ALA A 363 -3.79 -7.78 -2.31
N ARG A 364 -2.76 -7.26 -2.97
CA ARG A 364 -2.45 -5.83 -2.99
C ARG A 364 -3.43 -5.02 -3.83
N ILE A 365 -3.94 -5.55 -4.94
CA ILE A 365 -4.98 -4.88 -5.73
C ILE A 365 -6.28 -4.78 -4.93
N ILE A 366 -6.68 -5.88 -4.27
CA ILE A 366 -7.91 -5.94 -3.48
C ILE A 366 -7.83 -5.02 -2.26
N GLY A 367 -6.72 -5.04 -1.52
CA GLY A 367 -6.60 -4.28 -0.27
C GLY A 367 -5.91 -2.92 -0.37
N GLY A 368 -5.29 -2.61 -1.51
CA GLY A 368 -4.44 -1.44 -1.72
C GLY A 368 -5.14 -0.17 -2.18
N GLN A 369 -6.47 -0.06 -2.07
CA GLN A 369 -7.12 1.25 -2.19
C GLN A 369 -6.87 2.05 -0.91
N THR A 370 -5.67 2.63 -0.76
CA THR A 370 -5.37 3.61 0.27
C THR A 370 -6.38 4.75 0.18
N ILE A 371 -6.92 5.17 1.32
CA ILE A 371 -7.89 6.27 1.41
C ILE A 371 -7.33 7.54 0.72
N ASP A 372 -6.00 7.71 0.70
CA ASP A 372 -5.29 8.77 -0.03
C ASP A 372 -5.46 8.74 -1.55
N VAL A 373 -5.50 7.58 -2.21
CA VAL A 373 -5.73 7.54 -3.67
C VAL A 373 -7.17 7.96 -3.99
N ARG A 374 -8.12 7.59 -3.12
CA ARG A 374 -9.51 8.02 -3.24
C ARG A 374 -9.65 9.53 -2.95
N ASN A 375 -8.97 10.04 -1.93
CA ASN A 375 -8.99 11.46 -1.59
C ASN A 375 -8.30 12.28 -2.67
N ARG A 376 -7.11 11.92 -3.16
CA ARG A 376 -6.44 12.58 -4.28
C ARG A 376 -7.27 12.57 -5.56
N ARG A 377 -7.98 11.47 -5.88
CA ARG A 377 -8.93 11.45 -7.02
C ARG A 377 -10.14 12.35 -6.79
N THR A 378 -10.64 12.44 -5.56
CA THR A 378 -11.78 13.28 -5.21
C THR A 378 -11.39 14.76 -5.22
N GLU A 379 -10.19 15.06 -4.74
CA GLU A 379 -9.58 16.39 -4.71
C GLU A 379 -9.19 16.84 -6.12
N ALA A 380 -8.58 15.98 -6.93
CA ALA A 380 -8.35 16.22 -8.36
C ALA A 380 -9.66 16.42 -9.13
N ARG A 381 -10.72 15.66 -8.82
CA ARG A 381 -12.06 15.90 -9.39
C ARG A 381 -12.65 17.23 -8.93
N ARG A 382 -12.50 17.61 -7.66
CA ARG A 382 -12.94 18.91 -7.15
C ARG A 382 -12.19 20.06 -7.82
N ILE A 383 -10.87 19.95 -7.98
CA ILE A 383 -10.04 20.94 -8.67
C ILE A 383 -10.40 21.00 -10.16
N PHE A 384 -10.58 19.87 -10.83
CA PHE A 384 -11.02 19.80 -12.23
C PHE A 384 -12.40 20.44 -12.43
N TRP A 385 -13.39 20.08 -11.61
CA TRP A 385 -14.73 20.68 -11.70
C TRP A 385 -14.73 22.16 -11.31
N ALA A 386 -13.89 22.60 -10.37
CA ALA A 386 -13.71 24.02 -10.09
C ALA A 386 -13.07 24.75 -11.29
N ALA A 387 -12.05 24.17 -11.94
CA ALA A 387 -11.40 24.72 -13.12
C ALA A 387 -12.32 24.76 -14.36
N VAL A 388 -13.29 23.82 -14.46
CA VAL A 388 -14.28 23.78 -15.55
C VAL A 388 -15.49 24.69 -15.27
N ALA A 389 -15.92 24.83 -14.01
CA ALA A 389 -17.07 25.65 -13.63
C ALA A 389 -16.78 27.16 -13.62
N VAL A 390 -15.56 27.56 -13.27
CA VAL A 390 -15.14 28.99 -13.20
C VAL A 390 -15.21 29.70 -14.56
N PRO A 391 -14.74 29.11 -15.69
CA PRO A 391 -14.93 29.68 -17.02
C PRO A 391 -16.39 29.85 -17.41
N PHE A 392 -17.25 28.86 -17.11
CA PHE A 392 -18.68 28.91 -17.47
C PHE A 392 -19.44 30.01 -16.71
N LEU A 393 -19.09 30.26 -15.44
CA LEU A 393 -19.65 31.36 -14.66
C LEU A 393 -19.14 32.74 -15.14
N ALA A 394 -17.90 32.82 -15.62
CA ALA A 394 -17.34 34.04 -16.21
C ALA A 394 -17.99 34.40 -17.56
N VAL A 395 -18.29 33.40 -18.41
CA VAL A 395 -19.01 33.60 -19.69
C VAL A 395 -20.44 34.09 -19.46
N GLY A 396 -21.13 33.57 -18.44
CA GLY A 396 -22.46 34.06 -18.04
C GLY A 396 -22.46 35.55 -17.67
N ARG A 397 -21.37 36.04 -17.07
CA ARG A 397 -21.20 37.45 -16.70
C ARG A 397 -20.84 38.37 -17.87
N TRP A 398 -20.30 37.82 -18.96
CA TRP A 398 -20.02 38.56 -20.20
C TRP A 398 -21.25 38.64 -21.13
N MET A 399 -22.16 37.67 -21.07
CA MET A 399 -23.38 37.63 -21.88
C MET A 399 -24.55 38.44 -21.32
N THR A 400 -24.53 38.82 -20.04
CA THR A 400 -25.59 39.64 -19.41
C THR A 400 -25.87 40.97 -20.12
N PRO A 401 -24.87 41.80 -20.54
CA PRO A 401 -25.15 43.02 -21.29
C PRO A 401 -25.65 42.76 -22.72
N TYR A 402 -25.39 41.59 -23.30
CA TYR A 402 -25.88 41.22 -24.64
C TYR A 402 -27.33 40.74 -24.59
N ALA A 403 -27.68 39.93 -23.57
CA ALA A 403 -29.03 39.42 -23.36
C ALA A 403 -30.05 40.54 -23.05
N THR A 404 -29.64 41.60 -22.35
CA THR A 404 -30.49 42.77 -22.10
C THR A 404 -30.71 43.61 -23.37
N ARG A 405 -29.67 43.77 -24.21
CA ARG A 405 -29.79 44.45 -25.51
C ARG A 405 -30.68 43.70 -26.49
N VAL A 406 -30.55 42.36 -26.58
CA VAL A 406 -31.42 41.54 -27.43
C VAL A 406 -32.87 41.55 -26.94
N LYS A 407 -33.11 41.52 -25.63
CA LYS A 407 -34.46 41.67 -25.07
C LYS A 407 -35.07 43.04 -25.34
N ALA A 408 -34.28 44.12 -25.25
CA ALA A 408 -34.73 45.47 -25.57
C ALA A 408 -35.05 45.63 -27.06
N TRP A 409 -34.23 45.04 -27.94
CA TRP A 409 -34.46 45.04 -29.39
C TRP A 409 -35.68 44.20 -29.80
N ALA A 410 -35.89 43.04 -29.16
CA ALA A 410 -37.00 42.13 -29.49
C ALA A 410 -38.36 42.54 -28.87
N ALA A 411 -38.35 43.38 -27.83
CA ALA A 411 -39.56 43.85 -27.15
C ALA A 411 -40.63 44.47 -28.08
N PRO A 412 -40.30 45.41 -29.01
CA PRO A 412 -41.29 45.98 -29.92
C PRO A 412 -41.87 44.95 -30.90
N TYR A 413 -41.06 44.00 -31.38
CA TYR A 413 -41.52 42.96 -32.30
C TYR A 413 -42.43 41.93 -31.63
N LEU A 414 -42.12 41.54 -30.39
CA LEU A 414 -42.97 40.64 -29.61
C LEU A 414 -44.29 41.29 -29.18
N ALA A 415 -44.26 42.59 -28.87
CA ALA A 415 -45.48 43.37 -28.60
C ALA A 415 -46.36 43.50 -29.85
N ALA A 416 -45.77 43.76 -31.02
CA ALA A 416 -46.48 43.82 -32.30
C ALA A 416 -47.08 42.45 -32.68
N ALA A 417 -46.35 41.36 -32.48
CA ALA A 417 -46.83 40.00 -32.70
C ALA A 417 -47.98 39.65 -31.74
N GLY A 418 -47.87 40.00 -30.46
CA GLY A 418 -48.94 39.84 -29.47
C GLY A 418 -50.20 40.63 -29.82
N ALA A 419 -50.06 41.87 -30.28
CA ALA A 419 -51.18 42.70 -30.72
C ALA A 419 -51.85 42.18 -32.01
N TRP A 420 -51.07 41.61 -32.94
CA TRP A 420 -51.60 40.96 -34.13
C TRP A 420 -52.39 39.68 -33.80
N VAL A 421 -51.83 38.82 -32.93
CA VAL A 421 -52.52 37.61 -32.44
C VAL A 421 -53.79 37.95 -31.66
N ALA A 422 -53.76 38.99 -30.81
CA ALA A 422 -54.94 39.42 -30.06
C ALA A 422 -56.03 40.07 -30.92
N ARG A 423 -55.66 40.62 -32.09
CA ARG A 423 -56.63 41.10 -33.11
C ARG A 423 -57.22 39.94 -33.91
N GLY A 424 -56.40 38.96 -34.29
CA GLY A 424 -56.86 37.73 -34.93
C GLY A 424 -57.81 36.91 -34.04
N ALA A 425 -57.49 36.80 -32.74
CA ALA A 425 -58.33 36.12 -31.76
C ALA A 425 -59.67 36.84 -31.52
N ARG A 426 -59.69 38.18 -31.53
CA ARG A 426 -60.93 38.96 -31.41
C ARG A 426 -61.79 38.91 -32.68
N ALA A 427 -61.18 38.86 -33.86
CA ALA A 427 -61.89 38.64 -35.12
C ALA A 427 -62.49 37.22 -35.19
N ALA A 428 -61.77 36.20 -34.73
CA ALA A 428 -62.25 34.81 -34.67
C ALA A 428 -63.35 34.61 -33.60
N ALA A 429 -63.29 35.32 -32.47
CA ALA A 429 -64.30 35.23 -31.41
C ALA A 429 -65.64 35.90 -31.76
N SER A 430 -65.70 36.72 -32.82
CA SER A 430 -66.95 37.34 -33.33
C SER A 430 -67.72 36.48 -34.34
N ARG A 431 -67.17 35.32 -34.74
CA ARG A 431 -67.79 34.37 -35.67
C ARG A 431 -67.62 32.94 -35.17
N THR A 432 -68.39 32.54 -34.16
CA THR A 432 -69.05 31.22 -34.04
C THR A 432 -69.66 31.04 -32.65
N ALA A 433 -70.98 31.15 -32.59
CA ALA A 433 -71.86 30.60 -31.56
C ALA A 433 -71.95 29.05 -31.71
N PRO A 434 -72.47 28.31 -30.71
CA PRO A 434 -71.90 27.05 -30.21
C PRO A 434 -72.48 25.80 -30.87
N VAL A 435 -71.78 24.64 -30.80
CA VAL A 435 -72.36 23.27 -30.71
C VAL A 435 -71.27 22.18 -30.57
N ARG A 436 -71.40 21.42 -29.47
CA ARG A 436 -71.17 19.97 -29.20
C ARG A 436 -70.06 19.13 -29.90
N ALA A 437 -69.30 18.49 -29.01
CA ALA A 437 -69.14 17.03 -28.82
C ALA A 437 -68.33 16.13 -29.80
N ARG A 438 -67.66 15.16 -29.13
CA ARG A 438 -67.20 13.81 -29.54
C ARG A 438 -65.95 13.65 -30.44
N VAL A 439 -64.92 13.10 -29.79
CA VAL A 439 -64.15 11.88 -30.13
C VAL A 439 -63.88 11.62 -31.62
N ALA A 440 -62.59 11.62 -32.02
CA ALA A 440 -61.87 10.41 -32.44
C ALA A 440 -60.50 10.72 -33.08
N ALA A 441 -59.52 9.91 -32.66
CA ALA A 441 -58.48 9.29 -33.47
C ALA A 441 -57.54 10.15 -34.37
N SER A 442 -56.31 10.20 -33.87
CA SER A 442 -55.10 9.73 -34.55
C SER A 442 -54.19 10.74 -35.26
N ARG A 443 -52.91 10.57 -34.90
CA ARG A 443 -51.65 10.86 -35.60
C ARG A 443 -51.00 12.25 -35.42
N THR A 444 -49.84 12.14 -34.76
CA THR A 444 -48.58 12.90 -34.93
C THR A 444 -48.51 14.31 -34.36
N ALA A 445 -48.09 14.41 -33.09
CA ALA A 445 -47.45 15.61 -32.55
C ALA A 445 -45.92 15.43 -32.52
N PRO A 446 -45.14 16.35 -33.11
CA PRO A 446 -43.70 16.15 -33.29
C PRO A 446 -42.91 16.50 -32.03
N VAL A 447 -41.67 16.03 -32.02
CA VAL A 447 -40.52 16.24 -31.09
C VAL A 447 -40.42 17.64 -30.42
N ARG A 448 -41.10 18.67 -30.93
CA ARG A 448 -41.12 20.04 -30.40
C ARG A 448 -41.73 20.19 -28.98
N ALA A 449 -42.72 19.37 -28.61
CA ALA A 449 -43.34 19.47 -27.28
C ALA A 449 -42.44 18.96 -26.14
N ARG A 450 -41.57 17.97 -26.43
CA ARG A 450 -40.61 17.43 -25.44
C ARG A 450 -39.41 18.37 -25.23
N VAL A 451 -38.97 19.07 -26.27
CA VAL A 451 -37.90 20.08 -26.18
C VAL A 451 -38.36 21.31 -25.40
N ALA A 452 -39.60 21.75 -25.59
CA ALA A 452 -40.15 22.88 -24.84
C ALA A 452 -40.33 22.59 -23.33
N LEU A 453 -40.68 21.35 -22.98
CA LEU A 453 -40.80 20.92 -21.59
C LEU A 453 -39.43 20.77 -20.91
N PHE A 454 -38.42 20.30 -21.66
CA PHE A 454 -37.04 20.21 -21.19
C PHE A 454 -36.43 21.61 -20.97
N ALA A 455 -36.65 22.54 -21.90
CA ALA A 455 -36.19 23.92 -21.79
C ALA A 455 -36.85 24.65 -20.59
N ARG A 456 -38.15 24.43 -20.34
CA ARG A 456 -38.84 25.00 -19.17
C ARG A 456 -38.32 24.42 -17.84
N ARG A 457 -38.04 23.11 -17.78
CA ARG A 457 -37.46 22.48 -16.59
C ARG A 457 -36.02 22.93 -16.35
N ALA A 458 -35.19 23.01 -17.38
CA ALA A 458 -33.81 23.50 -17.28
C ALA A 458 -33.76 24.97 -16.81
N TRP A 459 -34.66 25.82 -17.30
CA TRP A 459 -34.75 27.21 -16.86
C TRP A 459 -35.19 27.34 -15.40
N ALA A 460 -36.16 26.55 -14.96
CA ALA A 460 -36.59 26.52 -13.57
C ALA A 460 -35.46 26.07 -12.62
N SER A 461 -34.64 25.09 -13.04
CA SER A 461 -33.46 24.65 -12.30
C SER A 461 -32.39 25.74 -12.19
N ILE A 462 -32.14 26.49 -13.27
CA ILE A 462 -31.16 27.60 -13.28
C ILE A 462 -31.62 28.76 -12.37
N VAL A 463 -32.92 29.07 -12.35
CA VAL A 463 -33.47 30.12 -11.48
C VAL A 463 -33.49 29.70 -10.00
N LEU A 464 -33.73 28.42 -9.71
CA LEU A 464 -33.59 27.86 -8.35
C LEU A 464 -32.13 27.85 -7.88
N TYR A 465 -31.20 27.56 -8.78
CA TYR A 465 -29.76 27.60 -8.48
C TYR A 465 -29.25 29.03 -8.25
N ALA A 466 -29.76 30.00 -9.00
CA ALA A 466 -29.43 31.42 -8.84
C ALA A 466 -30.01 32.06 -7.58
N ARG A 467 -31.11 31.52 -7.01
CA ARG A 467 -31.68 31.98 -5.73
C ARG A 467 -31.01 31.36 -4.50
N ALA A 468 -30.34 30.21 -4.63
CA ALA A 468 -29.70 29.52 -3.51
C ALA A 468 -28.33 30.12 -3.10
N PHE A 469 -27.70 30.92 -3.96
CA PHE A 469 -26.41 31.54 -3.70
C PHE A 469 -26.55 33.06 -3.55
N GLY A 470 -26.84 33.50 -2.33
CA GLY A 470 -26.86 34.90 -1.95
C GLY A 470 -25.46 35.53 -1.88
N PRO A 471 -25.38 36.86 -1.66
CA PRO A 471 -24.13 37.64 -1.67
C PRO A 471 -23.05 37.22 -0.64
N SER A 472 -23.37 36.34 0.31
CA SER A 472 -22.44 35.83 1.33
C SER A 472 -21.36 34.87 0.79
N THR A 473 -21.55 34.29 -0.40
CA THR A 473 -20.54 33.40 -1.04
C THR A 473 -19.37 34.17 -1.66
N VAL A 474 -19.54 35.47 -1.91
CA VAL A 474 -18.52 36.36 -2.48
C VAL A 474 -17.46 36.75 -1.44
N ALA A 475 -17.82 36.79 -0.15
CA ALA A 475 -16.87 37.08 0.94
C ALA A 475 -15.98 35.87 1.28
N ILE A 476 -16.55 34.66 1.23
CA ILE A 476 -15.83 33.41 1.53
C ILE A 476 -14.83 33.07 0.41
N SER A 477 -15.22 33.27 -0.85
CA SER A 477 -14.32 33.06 -1.99
C SER A 477 -13.14 34.04 -2.01
N ARG A 478 -13.33 35.30 -1.59
CA ARG A 478 -12.22 36.27 -1.45
C ARG A 478 -11.23 35.89 -0.33
N ARG A 479 -11.71 35.39 0.82
CA ARG A 479 -10.81 34.90 1.90
C ARG A 479 -9.99 33.69 1.45
N VAL A 480 -10.64 32.71 0.84
CA VAL A 480 -9.98 31.49 0.34
C VAL A 480 -8.96 31.81 -0.76
N LEU A 481 -9.28 32.74 -1.67
CA LEU A 481 -8.33 33.19 -2.69
C LEU A 481 -7.16 33.99 -2.09
N SER A 482 -7.38 34.79 -1.05
CA SER A 482 -6.30 35.53 -0.38
C SER A 482 -5.37 34.63 0.43
N GLU A 483 -5.89 33.58 1.09
CA GLU A 483 -5.09 32.60 1.82
C GLU A 483 -4.34 31.64 0.89
N ALA A 484 -4.90 31.33 -0.29
CA ALA A 484 -4.22 30.55 -1.32
C ALA A 484 -3.07 31.32 -1.97
N ASN A 485 -3.23 32.63 -2.19
CA ASN A 485 -2.18 33.46 -2.79
C ASN A 485 -1.01 33.74 -1.83
N ALA A 486 -1.28 33.82 -0.51
CA ALA A 486 -0.25 34.03 0.50
C ALA A 486 0.65 32.80 0.77
N ARG A 487 0.25 31.60 0.31
CA ARG A 487 0.95 30.32 0.56
C ARG A 487 1.69 29.76 -0.67
N LEU A 488 1.69 30.48 -1.79
CA LEU A 488 2.45 30.10 -2.98
C LEU A 488 3.92 30.53 -2.84
N PRO A 489 4.90 29.60 -2.80
CA PRO A 489 6.30 29.97 -2.80
C PRO A 489 6.70 30.64 -4.12
N ALA A 490 7.39 31.77 -4.04
CA ALA A 490 7.79 32.66 -5.15
C ALA A 490 8.82 32.08 -6.15
N ARG A 491 8.88 30.76 -6.34
CA ARG A 491 9.83 30.08 -7.25
C ARG A 491 9.24 29.60 -8.57
N LEU A 492 7.97 29.89 -8.86
CA LEU A 492 7.30 29.40 -10.08
C LEU A 492 6.99 30.48 -11.14
N THR A 493 7.50 31.70 -10.98
CA THR A 493 7.29 32.80 -11.94
C THR A 493 8.52 33.21 -12.75
N ARG A 494 9.66 32.49 -12.66
CA ARG A 494 10.80 32.73 -13.57
C ARG A 494 10.68 31.84 -14.81
N THR A 495 10.32 32.46 -15.94
CA THR A 495 10.51 31.91 -17.28
C THR A 495 12.01 31.95 -17.63
N PRO A 496 12.60 30.88 -18.20
CA PRO A 496 14.01 30.87 -18.58
C PRO A 496 14.18 31.56 -19.93
N LYS A 497 14.33 32.89 -19.96
CA LYS A 497 14.77 33.61 -21.19
C LYS A 497 15.30 35.04 -21.04
N GLU A 498 15.77 35.46 -19.86
CA GLU A 498 16.20 36.86 -19.64
C GLU A 498 17.50 37.03 -18.85
N ASP A 499 18.42 36.05 -18.91
CA ASP A 499 19.80 36.18 -18.37
C ASP A 499 20.84 36.01 -19.51
N GLN A 500 20.71 36.83 -20.56
CA GLN A 500 21.82 37.18 -21.46
C GLN A 500 21.80 38.69 -21.69
N GLU A 501 22.37 39.44 -20.75
CA GLU A 501 23.24 40.61 -20.95
C GLU A 501 23.93 40.96 -19.63
#